data_AF-A0A8J8GB85-F1
#
_entry.id   AF-A0A8J8GB85-F1
#
_cell.length_a   1.000
_cell.length_b   1.000
_cell.length_c   1.000
_cell.angle_alpha   90.00
_cell.angle_beta   90.00
_cell.angle_gamma   90.00
#
_symmetry.space_group_name_H-M   'P 1'
#
loop_
_entity.id
_entity.type
_entity.pdbx_description
1 polymer ?
#
loop_
_entity_poly.entity_id
_entity_poly.type
_entity_poly.pdbx_seq_one_letter_code
_entity_poly.pdbx_strand_id
1 'polypeptide(L)'
;MVVGDFPIETDTLVVGSGPGGYVAALRAAQLGQKVTIVEKENLGGVCLNVGCIPSKALISASHRYETAKHSKDIGIYVENIKVDFEKVQEWKKSIVDKLTNGVGALLKGNKVDIVKGEAYFVDANSVRVMSEKSAQTYNFKHAIIATGSRPIELPNFKFSKRVLDSTGALQLAEIPKKMIVIGGGYIGIELGTVFANFGTEITILEAGGEILSGFEKQMSAVVKKRLKNKGNVEIYTKALAQNVEETETGVKVTFEAGRDRKTVEANYVLVTVGRKPNTTEIGLENIGIKMTERGLIEIDKQCRTSIPNIYAIGDIVSGPPLAHKASYEGKIAAEAIAGQPSEIDYRAIPAVVFSDPECASVGYFEHEAKEKGIDVMTAKFPFAANGRALALNETDGFIKLVSRKSDGLLIGAQIVGANASDMIAELGLAIEAGMTVEDIALTIHAHPTLGEMAMEAAEVALGTPIHIIK
;
A
#
# COMPACT_ATOMS: atom_id res chain seq x y z
N MET A 1 38.47 33.04 -9.39
CA MET A 1 38.56 31.65 -9.87
C MET A 1 37.23 30.97 -9.60
N VAL A 2 36.40 30.83 -10.63
CA VAL A 2 35.20 29.98 -10.55
C VAL A 2 35.73 28.55 -10.68
N VAL A 3 35.84 27.82 -9.57
CA VAL A 3 36.15 26.39 -9.63
C VAL A 3 34.93 25.75 -10.30
N GLY A 4 35.07 25.34 -11.55
CA GLY A 4 34.02 24.63 -12.27
C GLY A 4 33.67 23.34 -11.53
N ASP A 5 32.39 23.09 -11.34
CA ASP A 5 31.87 21.82 -10.82
C ASP A 5 32.18 20.72 -11.84
N PHE A 6 33.16 19.86 -11.57
CA PHE A 6 33.50 18.74 -12.44
C PHE A 6 32.42 17.65 -12.29
N PRO A 7 31.74 17.25 -13.38
CA PRO A 7 30.70 16.23 -13.30
C PRO A 7 31.25 14.87 -12.83
N ILE A 8 30.47 14.16 -12.01
CA ILE A 8 30.75 12.77 -11.63
C ILE A 8 30.05 11.84 -12.62
N GLU A 9 30.80 10.92 -13.21
CA GLU A 9 30.28 9.95 -14.19
C GLU A 9 29.74 8.68 -13.51
N THR A 10 28.54 8.26 -13.93
CA THR A 10 27.91 6.98 -13.53
C THR A 10 27.26 6.30 -14.72
N ASP A 11 27.15 4.96 -14.72
CA ASP A 11 26.44 4.27 -15.80
C ASP A 11 24.93 4.47 -15.62
N THR A 12 24.44 4.14 -14.42
CA THR A 12 23.01 4.21 -14.10
C THR A 12 22.77 5.04 -12.86
N LEU A 13 22.05 6.14 -13.03
CA LEU A 13 21.56 6.99 -11.96
C LEU A 13 20.16 6.54 -11.55
N VAL A 14 19.92 6.32 -10.26
CA VAL A 14 18.58 6.10 -9.72
C VAL A 14 18.19 7.29 -8.84
N VAL A 15 17.07 7.93 -9.17
CA VAL A 15 16.57 9.10 -8.43
C VAL A 15 15.42 8.69 -7.52
N GLY A 16 15.67 8.67 -6.21
CA GLY A 16 14.76 8.17 -5.18
C GLY A 16 15.11 6.75 -4.75
N SER A 17 15.06 6.50 -3.44
CA SER A 17 15.42 5.21 -2.84
C SER A 17 14.25 4.49 -2.16
N GLY A 18 13.02 4.76 -2.63
CA GLY A 18 11.84 3.97 -2.28
C GLY A 18 11.91 2.53 -2.80
N PRO A 19 10.85 1.71 -2.56
CA PRO A 19 10.80 0.30 -2.98
C PRO A 19 11.22 0.05 -4.42
N GLY A 20 10.76 0.87 -5.38
CA GLY A 20 11.21 0.76 -6.76
C GLY A 20 12.68 1.12 -6.94
N GLY A 21 13.12 2.26 -6.40
CA GLY A 21 14.45 2.80 -6.63
C GLY A 21 15.58 1.95 -6.04
N TYR A 22 15.52 1.60 -4.75
CA TYR A 22 16.61 0.80 -4.17
C TYR A 22 16.66 -0.62 -4.77
N VAL A 23 15.51 -1.21 -5.15
CA VAL A 23 15.48 -2.50 -5.84
C VAL A 23 16.07 -2.40 -7.23
N ALA A 24 15.75 -1.35 -7.98
CA ALA A 24 16.33 -1.09 -9.29
C ALA A 24 17.86 -0.91 -9.20
N ALA A 25 18.33 -0.13 -8.23
CA ALA A 25 19.75 0.10 -8.01
C ALA A 25 20.51 -1.21 -7.69
N LEU A 26 19.95 -2.04 -6.80
CA LEU A 26 20.52 -3.36 -6.47
C LEU A 26 20.54 -4.28 -7.69
N ARG A 27 19.45 -4.36 -8.47
CA ARG A 27 19.39 -5.19 -9.67
C ARG A 27 20.38 -4.70 -10.73
N ALA A 28 20.48 -3.40 -10.97
CA ALA A 28 21.44 -2.83 -11.92
C ALA A 28 22.89 -3.13 -11.52
N ALA A 29 23.22 -3.02 -10.24
CA ALA A 29 24.55 -3.36 -9.72
C ALA A 29 24.86 -4.86 -9.85
N GLN A 30 23.90 -5.74 -9.58
CA GLN A 30 24.02 -7.19 -9.80
C GLN A 30 24.27 -7.55 -11.27
N LEU A 31 23.77 -6.72 -12.20
CA LEU A 31 23.98 -6.84 -13.65
C LEU A 31 25.28 -6.17 -14.13
N GLY A 32 26.14 -5.72 -13.20
CA GLY A 32 27.49 -5.23 -13.50
C GLY A 32 27.60 -3.74 -13.83
N GLN A 33 26.53 -2.96 -13.65
CA GLN A 33 26.52 -1.52 -13.92
C GLN A 33 27.15 -0.74 -12.76
N LYS A 34 27.83 0.38 -13.06
CA LYS A 34 28.18 1.36 -12.02
C LYS A 34 26.94 2.19 -11.68
N VAL A 35 26.46 2.06 -10.44
CA VAL A 35 25.18 2.65 -10.02
C VAL A 35 25.40 3.75 -8.98
N THR A 36 24.73 4.87 -9.19
CA THR A 36 24.58 5.94 -8.18
C THR A 36 23.11 6.08 -7.84
N ILE A 37 22.76 6.05 -6.55
CA ILE A 37 21.40 6.31 -6.07
C ILE A 37 21.36 7.62 -5.30
N VAL A 38 20.42 8.49 -5.65
CA VAL A 38 20.21 9.80 -5.02
C VAL A 38 18.97 9.74 -4.14
N GLU A 39 19.10 10.09 -2.87
CA GLU A 39 18.00 10.17 -1.91
C GLU A 39 18.09 11.46 -1.10
N LYS A 40 16.99 12.22 -1.01
CA LYS A 40 16.97 13.47 -0.24
C LYS A 40 16.67 13.25 1.25
N GLU A 41 15.90 12.21 1.57
CA GLU A 41 15.49 11.87 2.92
C GLU A 41 16.17 10.58 3.42
N ASN A 42 15.38 9.53 3.69
CA ASN A 42 15.81 8.28 4.28
C ASN A 42 15.65 7.13 3.27
N LEU A 43 16.62 6.22 3.28
CA LEU A 43 16.59 5.02 2.45
C LEU A 43 15.33 4.19 2.68
N GLY A 44 14.81 3.56 1.63
CA GLY A 44 13.57 2.78 1.66
C GLY A 44 12.30 3.60 1.43
N GLY A 45 12.42 4.93 1.35
CA GLY A 45 11.35 5.86 0.98
C GLY A 45 10.11 5.77 1.86
N VAL A 46 8.96 6.18 1.31
CA VAL A 46 7.68 6.25 2.04
C VAL A 46 7.31 4.92 2.68
N CYS A 47 7.37 3.82 1.93
CA CYS A 47 6.88 2.52 2.41
C CYS A 47 7.60 2.05 3.67
N LEU A 48 8.92 2.25 3.75
CA LEU A 48 9.72 1.82 4.89
C LEU A 48 9.64 2.78 6.07
N ASN A 49 9.65 4.09 5.80
CA ASN A 49 9.83 5.11 6.83
C ASN A 49 8.52 5.64 7.42
N VAL A 50 7.50 5.84 6.57
CA VAL A 50 6.26 6.58 6.92
C VAL A 50 5.00 5.99 6.25
N GLY A 51 5.02 4.69 5.98
CA GLY A 51 3.98 4.00 5.23
C GLY A 51 3.78 2.56 5.69
N CYS A 52 4.07 1.60 4.81
CA CYS A 52 3.83 0.17 4.98
C CYS A 52 4.31 -0.38 6.34
N ILE A 53 5.59 -0.23 6.66
CA ILE A 53 6.19 -0.85 7.84
C ILE A 53 5.68 -0.24 9.15
N PRO A 54 5.75 1.09 9.37
CA PRO A 54 5.28 1.67 10.62
C PRO A 54 3.77 1.46 10.84
N SER A 55 2.94 1.51 9.78
CA SER A 55 1.51 1.19 9.91
C SER A 55 1.29 -0.26 10.34
N LYS A 56 1.98 -1.22 9.73
CA LYS A 56 1.81 -2.66 10.04
C LYS A 56 2.33 -3.01 11.44
N ALA A 57 3.38 -2.34 11.89
CA ALA A 57 3.82 -2.44 13.29
C ALA A 57 2.73 -1.94 14.26
N LEU A 58 2.14 -0.77 14.01
CA LEU A 58 1.05 -0.24 14.85
C LEU A 58 -0.21 -1.11 14.81
N ILE A 59 -0.59 -1.63 13.64
CA ILE A 59 -1.69 -2.60 13.50
C ILE A 59 -1.44 -3.81 14.40
N SER A 60 -0.24 -4.40 14.32
CA SER A 60 0.14 -5.56 15.15
C SER A 60 0.05 -5.26 16.65
N ALA A 61 0.59 -4.12 17.10
CA ALA A 61 0.47 -3.72 18.51
C ALA A 61 -0.99 -3.52 18.94
N SER A 62 -1.79 -2.86 18.10
CA SER A 62 -3.19 -2.58 18.38
C SER A 62 -4.04 -3.85 18.44
N HIS A 63 -3.80 -4.82 17.56
CA HIS A 63 -4.51 -6.11 17.55
C HIS A 63 -4.19 -6.93 18.80
N ARG A 64 -2.92 -6.92 19.25
CA ARG A 64 -2.54 -7.60 20.51
C ARG A 64 -3.24 -7.00 21.72
N TYR A 65 -3.32 -5.68 21.78
CA TYR A 65 -4.04 -4.97 22.85
C TYR A 65 -5.54 -5.27 22.81
N GLU A 66 -6.15 -5.25 21.62
CA GLU A 66 -7.55 -5.57 21.42
C GLU A 66 -7.88 -7.03 21.78
N THR A 67 -7.04 -7.98 21.36
CA THR A 67 -7.19 -9.41 21.69
C THR A 67 -7.17 -9.62 23.20
N ALA A 68 -6.20 -9.02 23.89
CA ALA A 68 -6.08 -9.12 25.34
C ALA A 68 -7.30 -8.52 26.09
N LYS A 69 -8.00 -7.54 25.52
CA LYS A 69 -9.26 -7.01 26.06
C LYS A 69 -10.46 -7.93 25.85
N HIS A 70 -10.48 -8.68 24.74
CA HIS A 70 -11.67 -9.38 24.26
C HIS A 70 -11.53 -10.91 24.22
N SER A 71 -10.78 -11.51 25.16
CA SER A 71 -10.57 -12.97 25.25
C SER A 71 -11.36 -13.67 26.37
N LYS A 72 -12.34 -12.98 26.98
CA LYS A 72 -13.10 -13.52 28.13
C LYS A 72 -14.01 -14.69 27.74
N ASP A 73 -14.56 -14.65 26.54
CA ASP A 73 -15.43 -15.69 25.96
C ASP A 73 -14.73 -17.04 25.82
N ILE A 74 -13.41 -17.03 25.60
CA ILE A 74 -12.55 -18.23 25.60
C ILE A 74 -11.88 -18.50 26.96
N GLY A 75 -12.34 -17.84 28.02
CA GLY A 75 -11.90 -18.09 29.40
C GLY A 75 -10.59 -17.41 29.81
N ILE A 76 -10.07 -16.46 29.03
CA ILE A 76 -8.88 -15.69 29.39
C ILE A 76 -9.31 -14.36 30.03
N TYR A 77 -8.97 -14.19 31.30
CA TYR A 77 -9.29 -12.99 32.08
C TYR A 77 -8.03 -12.16 32.26
N VAL A 78 -8.08 -10.90 31.82
CA VAL A 78 -6.98 -9.94 31.97
C VAL A 78 -7.50 -8.71 32.71
N GLU A 79 -6.90 -8.41 33.87
CA GLU A 79 -7.22 -7.22 34.64
C GLU A 79 -6.18 -6.11 34.41
N ASN A 80 -6.61 -4.86 34.51
CA ASN A 80 -5.72 -3.68 34.49
C ASN A 80 -4.81 -3.56 33.25
N ILE A 81 -5.28 -3.99 32.07
CA ILE A 81 -4.53 -3.84 30.83
C ILE A 81 -4.24 -2.36 30.53
N LYS A 82 -2.98 -2.04 30.24
CA LYS A 82 -2.52 -0.68 29.92
C LYS A 82 -1.69 -0.70 28.65
N VAL A 83 -1.76 0.40 27.90
CA VAL A 83 -0.89 0.66 26.76
C VAL A 83 0.04 1.83 27.12
N ASP A 84 1.34 1.58 26.97
CA ASP A 84 2.37 2.61 27.02
C ASP A 84 2.70 2.98 25.57
N PHE A 85 2.11 4.09 25.11
CA PHE A 85 2.20 4.44 23.69
C PHE A 85 3.60 4.93 23.29
N GLU A 86 4.36 5.49 24.23
CA GLU A 86 5.76 5.85 24.00
C GLU A 86 6.57 4.60 23.63
N LYS A 87 6.45 3.52 24.41
CA LYS A 87 7.10 2.23 24.09
C LYS A 87 6.62 1.61 22.79
N VAL A 88 5.33 1.77 22.44
CA VAL A 88 4.81 1.34 21.13
C VAL A 88 5.52 2.09 20.00
N GLN A 89 5.70 3.41 20.15
CA GLN A 89 6.37 4.25 19.16
C GLN A 89 7.87 3.95 19.06
N GLU A 90 8.55 3.72 20.19
CA GLU A 90 9.94 3.27 20.23
C GLU A 90 10.15 1.92 19.53
N TRP A 91 9.29 0.94 19.84
CA TRP A 91 9.35 -0.37 19.20
C TRP A 91 9.12 -0.29 17.68
N LYS A 92 8.10 0.45 17.24
CA LYS A 92 7.85 0.75 15.81
C LYS A 92 9.09 1.38 15.16
N LYS A 93 9.68 2.40 15.81
CA LYS A 93 10.89 3.07 15.32
C LYS A 93 12.06 2.09 15.20
N SER A 94 12.25 1.19 16.16
CA SER A 94 13.33 0.19 16.11
C SER A 94 13.23 -0.74 14.88
N ILE A 95 12.01 -1.08 14.44
CA ILE A 95 11.78 -1.89 13.24
C ILE A 95 12.16 -1.08 11.99
N VAL A 96 11.71 0.17 11.91
CA VAL A 96 12.06 1.08 10.81
C VAL A 96 13.57 1.25 10.72
N ASP A 97 14.24 1.60 11.83
CA ASP A 97 15.69 1.80 11.91
C ASP A 97 16.46 0.53 11.49
N LYS A 98 16.01 -0.66 11.92
CA LYS A 98 16.64 -1.92 11.53
C LYS A 98 16.57 -2.13 10.02
N LEU A 99 15.42 -1.88 9.40
CA LEU A 99 15.23 -2.11 7.98
C LEU A 99 15.89 -1.03 7.12
N THR A 100 15.87 0.24 7.51
CA THR A 100 16.54 1.33 6.78
C THR A 100 18.05 1.12 6.78
N ASN A 101 18.63 0.73 7.92
CA ASN A 101 20.03 0.32 8.01
C ASN A 101 20.34 -0.91 7.14
N GLY A 102 19.41 -1.88 7.10
CA GLY A 102 19.51 -3.04 6.21
C GLY A 102 19.59 -2.66 4.73
N VAL A 103 18.72 -1.74 4.27
CA VAL A 103 18.77 -1.21 2.89
C VAL A 103 20.12 -0.52 2.63
N GLY A 104 20.58 0.31 3.56
CA GLY A 104 21.90 0.96 3.45
C GLY A 104 23.06 -0.04 3.36
N ALA A 105 23.01 -1.12 4.15
CA ALA A 105 23.99 -2.20 4.10
C ALA A 105 23.96 -2.97 2.78
N LEU A 106 22.76 -3.25 2.25
CA LEU A 106 22.59 -3.93 0.95
C LEU A 106 23.16 -3.10 -0.21
N LEU A 107 22.85 -1.80 -0.26
CA LEU A 107 23.36 -0.88 -1.29
C LEU A 107 24.88 -0.79 -1.25
N LYS A 108 25.47 -0.60 -0.06
CA LYS A 108 26.93 -0.58 0.13
C LYS A 108 27.57 -1.92 -0.24
N GLY A 109 26.97 -3.05 0.16
CA GLY A 109 27.45 -4.39 -0.16
C GLY A 109 27.47 -4.68 -1.67
N ASN A 110 26.55 -4.07 -2.42
CA ASN A 110 26.51 -4.14 -3.89
C ASN A 110 27.29 -3.01 -4.57
N LYS A 111 28.11 -2.25 -3.82
CA LYS A 111 28.94 -1.14 -4.34
C LYS A 111 28.14 -0.04 -5.05
N VAL A 112 26.91 0.20 -4.61
CA VAL A 112 26.11 1.33 -5.08
C VAL A 112 26.57 2.60 -4.36
N ASP A 113 26.86 3.65 -5.11
CA ASP A 113 27.20 4.96 -4.57
C ASP A 113 25.93 5.66 -4.08
N ILE A 114 25.83 5.89 -2.77
CA ILE A 114 24.66 6.54 -2.14
C ILE A 114 24.95 8.03 -1.97
N VAL A 115 24.15 8.86 -2.63
CA VAL A 115 24.27 10.32 -2.60
C VAL A 115 23.08 10.92 -1.88
N LYS A 116 23.35 11.71 -0.83
CA LYS A 116 22.29 12.43 -0.12
C LYS A 116 22.06 13.80 -0.75
N GLY A 117 20.85 14.04 -1.24
CA GLY A 117 20.45 15.32 -1.82
C GLY A 117 19.23 15.20 -2.73
N GLU A 118 18.74 16.34 -3.18
CA GLU A 118 17.64 16.47 -4.12
C GLU A 118 18.19 16.58 -5.55
N ALA A 119 17.72 15.71 -6.43
CA ALA A 119 18.13 15.69 -7.83
C ALA A 119 17.24 16.59 -8.68
N TYR A 120 17.87 17.39 -9.52
CA TYR A 120 17.23 18.24 -10.52
C TYR A 120 17.81 17.92 -11.90
N PHE A 121 16.96 17.52 -12.85
CA PHE A 121 17.37 17.24 -14.22
C PHE A 121 17.72 18.56 -14.93
N VAL A 122 18.97 18.65 -15.39
CA VAL A 122 19.48 19.81 -16.13
C VAL A 122 19.27 19.60 -17.62
N ASP A 123 19.53 18.39 -18.09
CA ASP A 123 19.28 17.92 -19.46
C ASP A 123 19.01 16.39 -19.47
N ALA A 124 18.96 15.78 -20.64
CA ALA A 124 18.65 14.35 -20.81
C ALA A 124 19.75 13.38 -20.30
N ASN A 125 20.92 13.90 -19.94
CA ASN A 125 22.11 13.13 -19.56
C ASN A 125 22.76 13.60 -18.25
N SER A 126 22.27 14.68 -17.66
CA SER A 126 22.84 15.24 -16.43
C SER A 126 21.79 15.64 -15.40
N VAL A 127 22.11 15.37 -14.13
CA VAL A 127 21.37 15.91 -12.97
C VAL A 127 22.30 16.76 -12.11
N ARG A 128 21.74 17.80 -11.50
CA ARG A 128 22.36 18.51 -10.40
C ARG A 128 21.77 18.00 -9.09
N VAL A 129 22.61 17.48 -8.22
CA VAL A 129 22.20 17.04 -6.89
C VAL A 129 22.55 18.12 -5.88
N MET A 130 21.53 18.63 -5.19
CA MET A 130 21.66 19.70 -4.20
C MET A 130 21.45 19.14 -2.79
N SER A 131 22.36 19.48 -1.89
CA SER A 131 22.21 19.28 -0.45
C SER A 131 22.31 20.63 0.25
N GLU A 132 22.07 20.69 1.56
CA GLU A 132 22.25 21.91 2.35
C GLU A 132 23.67 22.50 2.25
N LYS A 133 24.67 21.68 1.90
CA LYS A 133 26.10 22.04 1.98
C LYS A 133 26.81 22.07 0.63
N SER A 134 26.22 21.48 -0.40
CA SER A 134 26.90 21.33 -1.69
C SER A 134 25.90 21.17 -2.83
N ALA A 135 26.35 21.51 -4.03
CA ALA A 135 25.71 21.12 -5.27
C ALA A 135 26.76 20.41 -6.13
N GLN A 136 26.42 19.25 -6.67
CA GLN A 136 27.30 18.42 -7.47
C GLN A 136 26.56 17.93 -8.71
N THR A 137 27.19 18.06 -9.87
CA THR A 137 26.64 17.57 -11.13
C THR A 137 27.03 16.10 -11.35
N TYR A 138 26.08 15.29 -11.81
CA TYR A 138 26.27 13.89 -12.19
C TYR A 138 25.85 13.70 -13.64
N ASN A 139 26.74 13.11 -14.44
CA ASN A 139 26.44 12.66 -15.78
C ASN A 139 26.13 11.16 -15.75
N PHE A 140 25.15 10.75 -16.53
CA PHE A 140 24.70 9.36 -16.58
C PHE A 140 24.50 8.87 -18.01
N LYS A 141 24.72 7.57 -18.23
CA LYS A 141 24.28 6.91 -19.47
C LYS A 141 22.78 6.66 -19.42
N HIS A 142 22.29 6.14 -18.30
CA HIS A 142 20.87 5.86 -18.07
C HIS A 142 20.39 6.43 -16.73
N ALA A 143 19.11 6.79 -16.66
CA ALA A 143 18.46 7.19 -15.41
C ALA A 143 17.18 6.39 -15.16
N ILE A 144 16.93 6.06 -13.89
CA ILE A 144 15.65 5.50 -13.42
C ILE A 144 15.04 6.49 -12.42
N ILE A 145 13.91 7.08 -12.76
CA ILE A 145 13.17 8.01 -11.90
C ILE A 145 12.22 7.19 -11.01
N ALA A 146 12.41 7.30 -9.70
CA ALA A 146 11.67 6.56 -8.67
C ALA A 146 11.28 7.48 -7.50
N THR A 147 10.86 8.72 -7.80
CA THR A 147 10.59 9.79 -6.82
C THR A 147 9.29 9.60 -6.03
N GLY A 148 8.49 8.58 -6.36
CA GLY A 148 7.33 8.16 -5.60
C GLY A 148 6.20 9.19 -5.56
N SER A 149 5.42 9.18 -4.49
CA SER A 149 4.24 10.04 -4.30
C SER A 149 4.21 10.69 -2.93
N ARG A 150 3.35 11.69 -2.75
CA ARG A 150 3.07 12.37 -1.47
C ARG A 150 1.56 12.48 -1.21
N PRO A 151 1.11 12.62 0.04
CA PRO A 151 -0.31 12.83 0.35
C PRO A 151 -0.90 14.04 -0.39
N ILE A 152 -2.17 13.95 -0.78
CA ILE A 152 -2.91 15.09 -1.33
C ILE A 152 -3.33 15.99 -0.16
N GLU A 153 -2.92 17.24 -0.23
CA GLU A 153 -3.40 18.28 0.67
C GLU A 153 -4.64 18.96 0.09
N LEU A 154 -5.76 18.93 0.82
CA LEU A 154 -6.99 19.60 0.41
C LEU A 154 -6.88 21.11 0.71
N PRO A 155 -7.39 22.00 -0.16
CA PRO A 155 -7.32 23.44 0.05
C PRO A 155 -7.85 23.90 1.43
N ASN A 156 -8.96 23.32 1.88
CA ASN A 156 -9.60 23.66 3.15
C ASN A 156 -9.08 22.85 4.35
N PHE A 157 -8.14 21.92 4.14
CA PHE A 157 -7.55 21.08 5.18
C PHE A 157 -6.03 21.06 5.01
N LYS A 158 -5.41 22.24 5.16
CA LYS A 158 -3.96 22.41 5.14
C LYS A 158 -3.33 21.65 6.30
N PHE A 159 -2.23 20.94 6.02
CA PHE A 159 -1.57 20.14 7.05
C PHE A 159 -1.00 21.03 8.15
N SER A 160 -1.16 20.59 9.39
CA SER A 160 -0.75 21.32 10.58
C SER A 160 -0.43 20.35 11.71
N LYS A 161 -0.25 20.87 12.94
CA LYS A 161 -0.10 20.02 14.13
C LYS A 161 -1.35 19.16 14.40
N ARG A 162 -2.54 19.61 14.00
CA ARG A 162 -3.81 18.92 14.26
C ARG A 162 -4.52 18.42 13.00
N VAL A 163 -4.15 18.92 11.83
CA VAL A 163 -4.58 18.41 10.52
C VAL A 163 -3.45 17.55 9.96
N LEU A 164 -3.58 16.24 10.13
CA LEU A 164 -2.53 15.27 9.87
C LEU A 164 -2.70 14.62 8.50
N ASP A 165 -1.58 14.34 7.84
CA ASP A 165 -1.48 13.31 6.83
C ASP A 165 -1.19 11.94 7.50
N SER A 166 -0.94 10.90 6.68
CA SER A 166 -0.54 9.60 7.20
C SER A 166 0.76 9.63 7.99
N THR A 167 1.70 10.50 7.62
CA THR A 167 3.00 10.63 8.31
C THR A 167 2.81 11.15 9.73
N GLY A 168 2.05 12.25 9.88
CA GLY A 168 1.73 12.84 11.17
C GLY A 168 0.99 11.87 12.08
N ALA A 169 0.00 11.14 11.56
CA ALA A 169 -0.73 10.13 12.33
C ALA A 169 0.18 9.00 12.83
N LEU A 170 1.12 8.52 12.00
CA LEU A 170 2.10 7.52 12.41
C LEU A 170 3.07 8.02 13.47
N GLN A 171 3.25 9.34 13.62
CA GLN A 171 4.23 9.97 14.52
C GLN A 171 3.60 10.59 15.78
N LEU A 172 2.29 10.43 16.01
CA LEU A 172 1.63 10.95 17.21
C LEU A 172 2.34 10.49 18.49
N ALA A 173 2.51 11.41 19.44
CA ALA A 173 3.14 11.12 20.73
C ALA A 173 2.16 10.52 21.76
N GLU A 174 0.86 10.61 21.48
CA GLU A 174 -0.21 10.20 22.38
C GLU A 174 -1.32 9.47 21.62
N ILE A 175 -2.12 8.68 22.34
CA ILE A 175 -3.39 8.15 21.82
C ILE A 175 -4.45 9.25 22.01
N PRO A 176 -5.01 9.81 20.93
CA PRO A 176 -6.03 10.86 21.06
C PRO A 176 -7.32 10.30 21.62
N LYS A 177 -8.13 11.15 22.26
CA LYS A 177 -9.48 10.76 22.70
C LYS A 177 -10.43 10.62 21.52
N LYS A 178 -10.35 11.55 20.57
CA LYS A 178 -11.18 11.58 19.37
C LYS A 178 -10.34 11.91 18.14
N MET A 179 -10.61 11.23 17.02
CA MET A 179 -9.98 11.51 15.72
C MET A 179 -11.00 11.42 14.59
N ILE A 180 -10.97 12.40 13.69
CA ILE A 180 -11.76 12.37 12.45
C ILE A 180 -10.87 11.86 11.33
N VAL A 181 -11.35 10.93 10.52
CA VAL A 181 -10.64 10.42 9.34
C VAL A 181 -11.40 10.85 8.09
N ILE A 182 -10.77 11.65 7.24
CA ILE A 182 -11.32 12.06 5.94
C ILE A 182 -10.74 11.13 4.87
N GLY A 183 -11.62 10.37 4.23
CA GLY A 183 -11.29 9.30 3.29
C GLY A 183 -11.39 7.92 3.92
N GLY A 184 -12.35 7.12 3.45
CA GLY A 184 -12.56 5.72 3.81
C GLY A 184 -11.76 4.73 2.95
N GLY A 185 -10.62 5.17 2.40
CA GLY A 185 -9.67 4.32 1.67
C GLY A 185 -8.80 3.49 2.61
N TYR A 186 -7.91 2.66 2.04
CA TYR A 186 -7.09 1.71 2.80
C TYR A 186 -6.27 2.36 3.94
N ILE A 187 -5.65 3.52 3.70
CA ILE A 187 -4.86 4.22 4.73
C ILE A 187 -5.74 4.67 5.90
N GLY A 188 -6.88 5.31 5.59
CA GLY A 188 -7.81 5.82 6.59
C GLY A 188 -8.42 4.70 7.43
N ILE A 189 -8.78 3.57 6.80
CA ILE A 189 -9.29 2.40 7.51
C ILE A 189 -8.20 1.74 8.37
N GLU A 190 -7.00 1.54 7.84
CA GLU A 190 -5.88 0.94 8.60
C GLU A 190 -5.56 1.76 9.86
N LEU A 191 -5.28 3.06 9.68
CA LEU A 191 -4.88 3.92 10.81
C LEU A 191 -6.06 4.23 11.74
N GLY A 192 -7.28 4.39 11.20
CA GLY A 192 -8.48 4.53 12.02
C GLY A 192 -8.69 3.31 12.92
N THR A 193 -8.50 2.10 12.39
CA THR A 193 -8.60 0.84 13.16
C THR A 193 -7.55 0.77 14.27
N VAL A 194 -6.31 1.17 14.00
CA VAL A 194 -5.23 1.23 15.01
C VAL A 194 -5.64 2.07 16.21
N PHE A 195 -6.10 3.30 15.97
CA PHE A 195 -6.47 4.20 17.04
C PHE A 195 -7.76 3.78 17.74
N ALA A 196 -8.74 3.24 17.00
CA ALA A 196 -9.95 2.66 17.58
C ALA A 196 -9.63 1.52 18.56
N ASN A 197 -8.73 0.61 18.20
CA ASN A 197 -8.28 -0.50 19.07
C ASN A 197 -7.60 0.02 20.35
N PHE A 198 -6.84 1.13 20.25
CA PHE A 198 -6.26 1.79 21.42
C PHE A 198 -7.29 2.59 22.24
N GLY A 199 -8.53 2.73 21.78
CA GLY A 199 -9.65 3.33 22.51
C GLY A 199 -10.05 4.74 22.05
N THR A 200 -9.46 5.26 20.97
CA THR A 200 -9.87 6.54 20.37
C THR A 200 -11.29 6.42 19.78
N GLU A 201 -12.14 7.43 19.97
CA GLU A 201 -13.40 7.56 19.23
C GLU A 201 -13.10 8.05 17.79
N ILE A 202 -13.47 7.25 16.81
CA ILE A 202 -13.18 7.52 15.40
C ILE A 202 -14.45 7.93 14.65
N THR A 203 -14.38 9.04 13.91
CA THR A 203 -15.40 9.42 12.92
C THR A 203 -14.81 9.36 11.52
N ILE A 204 -15.25 8.41 10.68
CA ILE A 204 -14.82 8.30 9.29
C ILE A 204 -15.81 9.04 8.39
N LEU A 205 -15.29 9.97 7.57
CA LEU A 205 -16.01 10.73 6.56
C LEU A 205 -15.56 10.27 5.17
N GLU A 206 -16.43 9.55 4.47
CA GLU A 206 -16.20 9.06 3.11
C GLU A 206 -17.14 9.77 2.13
N ALA A 207 -16.57 10.44 1.13
CA ALA A 207 -17.33 11.18 0.13
C ALA A 207 -18.15 10.26 -0.79
N GLY A 208 -17.64 9.06 -1.07
CA GLY A 208 -18.29 8.01 -1.83
C GLY A 208 -19.38 7.26 -1.06
N GLY A 209 -20.05 6.35 -1.76
CA GLY A 209 -21.15 5.56 -1.18
C GLY A 209 -20.70 4.41 -0.26
N GLU A 210 -19.42 4.05 -0.27
CA GLU A 210 -18.89 2.91 0.48
C GLU A 210 -17.42 3.14 0.84
N ILE A 211 -16.98 2.60 1.99
CA ILE A 211 -15.56 2.54 2.34
C ILE A 211 -14.86 1.46 1.52
N LEU A 212 -13.54 1.54 1.38
CA LEU A 212 -12.74 0.56 0.63
C LEU A 212 -13.30 0.30 -0.78
N SER A 213 -13.65 1.37 -1.50
CA SER A 213 -14.31 1.33 -2.82
C SER A 213 -13.51 0.60 -3.91
N GLY A 214 -12.22 0.32 -3.69
CA GLY A 214 -11.40 -0.55 -4.53
C GLY A 214 -11.64 -2.05 -4.36
N PHE A 215 -12.51 -2.47 -3.42
CA PHE A 215 -12.89 -3.86 -3.18
C PHE A 215 -14.38 -4.07 -3.44
N GLU A 216 -14.80 -5.34 -3.60
CA GLU A 216 -16.22 -5.66 -3.74
C GLU A 216 -17.01 -5.23 -2.48
N LYS A 217 -18.23 -4.74 -2.69
CA LYS A 217 -19.13 -4.30 -1.60
C LYS A 217 -19.35 -5.36 -0.51
N GLN A 218 -19.33 -6.65 -0.88
CA GLN A 218 -19.46 -7.73 0.10
C GLN A 218 -18.26 -7.82 1.05
N MET A 219 -17.06 -7.44 0.60
CA MET A 219 -15.86 -7.41 1.44
C MET A 219 -15.87 -6.19 2.36
N SER A 220 -16.11 -5.00 1.80
CA SER A 220 -16.18 -3.77 2.59
C SER A 220 -17.30 -3.82 3.64
N ALA A 221 -18.42 -4.51 3.36
CA ALA A 221 -19.49 -4.73 4.32
C ALA A 221 -19.05 -5.52 5.57
N VAL A 222 -18.16 -6.52 5.41
CA VAL A 222 -17.63 -7.30 6.54
C VAL A 222 -16.79 -6.39 7.44
N VAL A 223 -15.85 -5.64 6.85
CA VAL A 223 -15.01 -4.68 7.58
C VAL A 223 -15.86 -3.60 8.26
N LYS A 224 -16.83 -3.01 7.54
CA LYS A 224 -17.73 -1.99 8.08
C LYS A 224 -18.53 -2.49 9.27
N LYS A 225 -19.01 -3.73 9.23
CA LYS A 225 -19.72 -4.37 10.34
C LYS A 225 -18.79 -4.54 11.55
N ARG A 226 -17.57 -5.05 11.34
CA ARG A 226 -16.57 -5.26 12.41
C ARG A 226 -16.19 -3.94 13.07
N LEU A 227 -15.91 -2.90 12.28
CA LEU A 227 -15.61 -1.55 12.79
C LEU A 227 -16.76 -1.00 13.65
N LYS A 228 -18.01 -1.07 13.17
CA LYS A 228 -19.17 -0.61 13.95
C LYS A 228 -19.35 -1.38 15.26
N ASN A 229 -19.07 -2.68 15.25
CA ASN A 229 -19.19 -3.52 16.44
C ASN A 229 -18.16 -3.17 17.55
N LYS A 230 -17.08 -2.43 17.24
CA LYS A 230 -16.16 -1.91 18.26
C LYS A 230 -16.82 -0.88 19.19
N GLY A 231 -17.92 -0.25 18.76
CA GLY A 231 -18.69 0.69 19.57
C GLY A 231 -18.11 2.11 19.67
N ASN A 232 -16.88 2.34 19.22
CA ASN A 232 -16.20 3.64 19.20
C ASN A 232 -15.88 4.13 17.78
N VAL A 233 -16.50 3.57 16.74
CA VAL A 233 -16.31 3.97 15.33
C VAL A 233 -17.64 4.36 14.70
N GLU A 234 -17.74 5.60 14.25
CA GLU A 234 -18.82 6.10 13.41
C GLU A 234 -18.36 6.25 11.95
N ILE A 235 -19.22 5.87 11.01
CA ILE A 235 -18.90 5.93 9.57
C ILE A 235 -20.01 6.68 8.85
N TYR A 236 -19.66 7.81 8.24
CA TYR A 236 -20.52 8.59 7.35
C TYR A 236 -20.05 8.39 5.91
N THR A 237 -20.88 7.74 5.10
CA THR A 237 -20.71 7.66 3.64
C THR A 237 -21.53 8.76 2.96
N LYS A 238 -21.18 9.13 1.73
CA LYS A 238 -21.74 10.31 1.03
C LYS A 238 -21.57 11.58 1.87
N ALA A 239 -20.44 11.66 2.56
CA ALA A 239 -20.11 12.70 3.52
C ALA A 239 -18.93 13.54 2.99
N LEU A 240 -19.21 14.77 2.59
CA LEU A 240 -18.20 15.68 2.06
C LEU A 240 -17.71 16.62 3.18
N ALA A 241 -16.44 16.48 3.56
CA ALA A 241 -15.82 17.39 4.51
C ALA A 241 -15.59 18.75 3.84
N GLN A 242 -16.11 19.82 4.46
CA GLN A 242 -16.16 21.16 3.87
C GLN A 242 -15.08 22.07 4.44
N ASN A 243 -14.90 22.09 5.76
CA ASN A 243 -13.97 22.98 6.45
C ASN A 243 -13.44 22.37 7.74
N VAL A 244 -12.24 22.79 8.16
CA VAL A 244 -11.69 22.56 9.50
C VAL A 244 -11.36 23.88 10.17
N GLU A 245 -11.73 24.00 11.44
CA GLU A 245 -11.32 25.06 12.33
C GLU A 245 -10.44 24.47 13.43
N GLU A 246 -9.21 24.94 13.57
CA GLU A 246 -8.37 24.58 14.71
C GLU A 246 -8.80 25.37 15.95
N THR A 247 -8.93 24.65 17.07
CA THR A 247 -9.17 25.24 18.40
C THR A 247 -7.90 25.08 19.25
N GLU A 248 -7.89 25.67 20.44
CA GLU A 248 -6.74 25.53 21.36
C GLU A 248 -6.39 24.06 21.64
N THR A 249 -7.41 23.21 21.79
CA THR A 249 -7.27 21.82 22.25
C THR A 249 -7.60 20.76 21.19
N GLY A 250 -8.06 21.16 20.00
CA GLY A 250 -8.51 20.22 18.97
C GLY A 250 -8.87 20.86 17.64
N VAL A 251 -9.79 20.23 16.93
CA VAL A 251 -10.32 20.65 15.64
C VAL A 251 -11.83 20.49 15.61
N LYS A 252 -12.48 21.34 14.83
CA LYS A 252 -13.90 21.28 14.52
C LYS A 252 -14.05 21.13 13.01
N VAL A 253 -14.56 19.97 12.57
CA VAL A 253 -14.77 19.67 11.14
C VAL A 253 -16.24 19.77 10.81
N THR A 254 -16.54 20.59 9.81
CA THR A 254 -17.88 20.69 9.25
C THR A 254 -17.96 19.85 7.97
N PHE A 255 -19.00 19.03 7.85
CA PHE A 255 -19.24 18.18 6.70
C PHE A 255 -20.71 18.14 6.32
N GLU A 256 -20.98 17.76 5.08
CA GLU A 256 -22.32 17.55 4.56
C GLU A 256 -22.56 16.07 4.30
N ALA A 257 -23.64 15.51 4.87
CA ALA A 257 -24.08 14.15 4.60
C ALA A 257 -25.49 14.19 4.04
N GLY A 258 -25.62 14.13 2.72
CA GLY A 258 -26.89 14.38 2.03
C GLY A 258 -27.29 15.86 2.11
N ARG A 259 -28.43 16.17 2.75
CA ARG A 259 -28.90 17.55 2.97
C ARG A 259 -28.50 18.11 4.34
N ASP A 260 -27.98 17.27 5.22
CA ASP A 260 -27.66 17.66 6.59
C ASP A 260 -26.23 18.16 6.66
N ARG A 261 -26.08 19.40 7.13
CA ARG A 261 -24.79 19.97 7.51
C ARG A 261 -24.53 19.64 8.98
N LYS A 262 -23.44 18.95 9.26
CA LYS A 262 -23.06 18.50 10.60
C LYS A 262 -21.68 19.02 10.95
N THR A 263 -21.42 19.08 12.24
CA THR A 263 -20.11 19.46 12.77
C THR A 263 -19.71 18.49 13.87
N VAL A 264 -18.45 18.04 13.82
CA VAL A 264 -17.85 17.12 14.79
C VAL A 264 -16.54 17.71 15.31
N GLU A 265 -16.25 17.44 16.58
CA GLU A 265 -15.03 17.91 17.25
C GLU A 265 -14.12 16.74 17.58
N ALA A 266 -12.82 16.93 17.42
CA ALA A 266 -11.80 15.92 17.69
C ALA A 266 -10.48 16.52 18.13
N ASN A 267 -9.54 15.69 18.61
CA ASN A 267 -8.19 16.16 18.92
C ASN A 267 -7.36 16.40 17.64
N TYR A 268 -7.59 15.55 16.64
CA TYR A 268 -6.90 15.55 15.35
C TYR A 268 -7.88 15.19 14.22
N VAL A 269 -7.58 15.66 13.01
CA VAL A 269 -8.17 15.15 11.77
C VAL A 269 -7.06 14.52 10.92
N LEU A 270 -7.30 13.31 10.42
CA LEU A 270 -6.42 12.56 9.52
C LEU A 270 -7.00 12.64 8.10
N VAL A 271 -6.27 13.25 7.17
CA VAL A 271 -6.66 13.40 5.77
C VAL A 271 -5.96 12.34 4.92
N THR A 272 -6.73 11.44 4.34
CA THR A 272 -6.25 10.26 3.58
C THR A 272 -6.95 10.10 2.22
N VAL A 273 -7.24 11.23 1.57
CA VAL A 273 -8.04 11.29 0.32
C VAL A 273 -7.30 10.87 -0.94
N GLY A 274 -6.02 10.49 -0.83
CA GLY A 274 -5.21 10.01 -1.95
C GLY A 274 -3.78 10.54 -1.91
N ARG A 275 -3.04 10.20 -2.96
CA ARG A 275 -1.63 10.55 -3.14
C ARG A 275 -1.41 11.14 -4.53
N LYS A 276 -0.45 12.06 -4.65
CA LYS A 276 -0.05 12.71 -5.90
C LYS A 276 1.40 12.33 -6.24
N PRO A 277 1.74 12.07 -7.52
CA PRO A 277 3.11 11.76 -7.93
C PRO A 277 4.07 12.95 -7.70
N ASN A 278 5.34 12.63 -7.42
CA ASN A 278 6.43 13.59 -7.23
C ASN A 278 7.20 13.83 -8.55
N THR A 279 6.52 14.41 -9.52
CA THR A 279 7.03 14.65 -10.89
C THR A 279 7.26 16.12 -11.23
N THR A 280 6.97 17.01 -10.28
CA THR A 280 7.12 18.47 -10.42
C THR A 280 8.37 18.96 -9.69
N GLU A 281 8.92 20.10 -10.11
CA GLU A 281 10.02 20.80 -9.42
C GLU A 281 11.36 20.02 -9.40
N ILE A 282 11.49 19.04 -10.30
CA ILE A 282 12.70 18.23 -10.47
C ILE A 282 13.28 18.34 -11.90
N GLY A 283 12.80 19.30 -12.70
CA GLY A 283 13.37 19.63 -14.01
C GLY A 283 12.90 18.75 -15.18
N LEU A 284 11.91 17.86 -14.97
CA LEU A 284 11.41 16.97 -16.03
C LEU A 284 10.72 17.73 -17.17
N GLU A 285 10.08 18.86 -16.83
CA GLU A 285 9.46 19.78 -17.76
C GLU A 285 10.47 20.39 -18.75
N ASN A 286 11.70 20.64 -18.30
CA ASN A 286 12.74 21.27 -19.12
C ASN A 286 13.31 20.30 -20.16
N ILE A 287 13.28 19.01 -19.88
CA ILE A 287 13.80 17.96 -20.76
C ILE A 287 12.72 17.36 -21.67
N GLY A 288 11.45 17.80 -21.53
CA GLY A 288 10.36 17.40 -22.41
C GLY A 288 9.86 15.97 -22.21
N ILE A 289 9.96 15.42 -20.99
CA ILE A 289 9.35 14.12 -20.68
C ILE A 289 7.83 14.21 -20.81
N LYS A 290 7.24 13.27 -21.57
CA LYS A 290 5.79 13.17 -21.71
C LYS A 290 5.14 12.70 -20.41
N MET A 291 4.07 13.40 -20.03
CA MET A 291 3.28 13.09 -18.86
C MET A 291 1.79 13.14 -19.21
N THR A 292 1.02 12.33 -18.50
CA THR A 292 -0.44 12.38 -18.52
C THR A 292 -0.96 13.63 -17.81
N GLU A 293 -2.25 13.96 -18.00
CA GLU A 293 -2.93 15.06 -17.30
C GLU A 293 -2.89 14.93 -15.76
N ARG A 294 -2.71 13.71 -15.25
CA ARG A 294 -2.59 13.44 -13.81
C ARG A 294 -1.17 13.63 -13.27
N GLY A 295 -0.22 14.04 -14.13
CA GLY A 295 1.18 14.23 -13.79
C GLY A 295 1.97 12.92 -13.65
N LEU A 296 1.46 11.80 -14.20
CA LEU A 296 2.20 10.54 -14.29
C LEU A 296 3.08 10.53 -15.55
N ILE A 297 4.30 10.04 -15.44
CA ILE A 297 5.21 9.85 -16.57
C ILE A 297 4.71 8.71 -17.44
N GLU A 298 4.63 8.95 -18.75
CA GLU A 298 4.30 7.92 -19.73
C GLU A 298 5.50 7.01 -19.95
N ILE A 299 5.28 5.69 -19.92
CA ILE A 299 6.31 4.68 -20.13
C ILE A 299 5.87 3.59 -21.10
N ASP A 300 6.83 2.96 -21.77
CA ASP A 300 6.63 1.70 -22.48
C ASP A 300 6.68 0.49 -21.52
N LYS A 301 6.52 -0.72 -22.06
CA LYS A 301 6.56 -1.95 -21.25
C LYS A 301 7.93 -2.23 -20.63
N GLN A 302 9.02 -1.66 -21.11
CA GLN A 302 10.34 -1.79 -20.50
C GLN A 302 10.64 -0.64 -19.52
N CYS A 303 9.60 0.09 -19.10
CA CYS A 303 9.68 1.27 -18.23
C CYS A 303 10.36 2.49 -18.87
N ARG A 304 10.63 2.51 -20.18
CA ARG A 304 11.27 3.66 -20.85
C ARG A 304 10.30 4.79 -21.02
N THR A 305 10.77 6.01 -20.77
CA THR A 305 10.01 7.24 -21.00
C THR A 305 10.08 7.67 -22.48
N SER A 306 9.55 8.84 -22.81
CA SER A 306 9.73 9.47 -24.13
C SER A 306 11.19 9.83 -24.45
N ILE A 307 12.09 9.80 -23.46
CA ILE A 307 13.53 10.02 -23.63
C ILE A 307 14.23 8.65 -23.55
N PRO A 308 14.93 8.18 -24.60
CA PRO A 308 15.36 6.78 -24.74
C PRO A 308 16.23 6.22 -23.61
N ASN A 309 17.01 7.08 -22.95
CA ASN A 309 17.91 6.69 -21.88
C ASN A 309 17.34 6.92 -20.47
N ILE A 310 16.11 7.41 -20.34
CA ILE A 310 15.44 7.66 -19.06
C ILE A 310 14.25 6.72 -18.90
N TYR A 311 14.19 6.09 -17.72
CA TYR A 311 13.17 5.16 -17.29
C TYR A 311 12.41 5.73 -16.09
N ALA A 312 11.17 5.30 -15.87
CA ALA A 312 10.37 5.71 -14.71
C ALA A 312 9.58 4.52 -14.14
N ILE A 313 9.47 4.46 -12.81
CA ILE A 313 8.87 3.32 -12.09
C ILE A 313 8.09 3.76 -10.84
N GLY A 314 7.21 2.90 -10.36
CA GLY A 314 6.47 3.04 -9.11
C GLY A 314 5.29 4.00 -9.20
N ASP A 315 5.11 4.82 -8.16
CA ASP A 315 3.92 5.67 -8.01
C ASP A 315 3.85 6.85 -9.00
N ILE A 316 4.92 7.09 -9.77
CA ILE A 316 4.97 8.17 -10.77
C ILE A 316 4.55 7.72 -12.17
N VAL A 317 4.22 6.44 -12.36
CA VAL A 317 3.72 5.88 -13.63
C VAL A 317 2.36 5.22 -13.43
N SER A 318 1.69 4.86 -14.52
CA SER A 318 0.34 4.25 -14.47
C SER A 318 0.30 2.94 -13.66
N GLY A 319 -0.87 2.64 -13.09
CA GLY A 319 -1.11 1.45 -12.26
C GLY A 319 -1.31 1.77 -10.77
N PRO A 320 -1.55 0.75 -9.94
CA PRO A 320 -1.81 0.94 -8.53
C PRO A 320 -0.52 1.37 -7.78
N PRO A 321 -0.58 2.37 -6.87
CA PRO A 321 0.57 2.85 -6.11
C PRO A 321 0.93 1.88 -4.98
N LEU A 322 1.57 0.76 -5.34
CA LEU A 322 1.91 -0.35 -4.45
C LEU A 322 3.40 -0.64 -4.48
N ALA A 323 3.97 -0.89 -3.29
CA ALA A 323 5.41 -1.11 -3.13
C ALA A 323 5.94 -2.30 -3.95
N HIS A 324 5.20 -3.42 -3.99
CA HIS A 324 5.58 -4.60 -4.76
C HIS A 324 5.49 -4.37 -6.28
N LYS A 325 4.56 -3.53 -6.75
CA LYS A 325 4.51 -3.08 -8.16
C LYS A 325 5.74 -2.25 -8.50
N ALA A 326 6.09 -1.28 -7.65
CA ALA A 326 7.30 -0.46 -7.83
C ALA A 326 8.59 -1.31 -7.85
N SER A 327 8.72 -2.28 -6.93
CA SER A 327 9.86 -3.18 -6.89
C SER A 327 9.94 -4.10 -8.12
N TYR A 328 8.79 -4.58 -8.62
CA TYR A 328 8.73 -5.36 -9.85
C TYR A 328 9.21 -4.53 -11.05
N GLU A 329 8.68 -3.32 -11.24
CA GLU A 329 9.09 -2.40 -12.31
C GLU A 329 10.57 -2.02 -12.19
N GLY A 330 11.08 -1.85 -10.97
CA GLY A 330 12.50 -1.54 -10.73
C GLY A 330 13.44 -2.62 -11.25
N LYS A 331 13.06 -3.90 -11.12
CA LYS A 331 13.83 -5.01 -11.72
C LYS A 331 13.79 -4.94 -13.25
N ILE A 332 12.61 -4.75 -13.83
CA ILE A 332 12.42 -4.66 -15.29
C ILE A 332 13.25 -3.52 -15.88
N ALA A 333 13.19 -2.32 -15.30
CA ALA A 333 13.96 -1.17 -15.78
C ALA A 333 15.48 -1.42 -15.73
N ALA A 334 15.98 -2.01 -14.63
CA ALA A 334 17.40 -2.34 -14.50
C ALA A 334 17.86 -3.42 -15.50
N GLU A 335 17.02 -4.41 -15.77
CA GLU A 335 17.27 -5.47 -16.76
C GLU A 335 17.20 -4.94 -18.20
N ALA A 336 16.25 -4.06 -18.51
CA ALA A 336 16.13 -3.41 -19.79
C ALA A 336 17.35 -2.53 -20.12
N ILE A 337 17.90 -1.83 -19.12
CA ILE A 337 19.16 -1.08 -19.25
C ILE A 337 20.33 -2.03 -19.54
N ALA A 338 20.34 -3.23 -18.94
CA ALA A 338 21.36 -4.25 -19.21
C ALA A 338 21.16 -4.98 -20.55
N GLY A 339 20.17 -4.59 -21.36
CA GLY A 339 19.88 -5.21 -22.66
C GLY A 339 19.14 -6.54 -22.58
N GLN A 340 18.58 -6.90 -21.43
CA GLN A 340 17.73 -8.09 -21.30
C GLN A 340 16.34 -7.83 -21.91
N PRO A 341 15.66 -8.86 -22.45
CA PRO A 341 14.33 -8.74 -23.04
C PRO A 341 13.23 -8.70 -21.97
N SER A 342 13.44 -7.96 -20.88
CA SER A 342 12.51 -7.85 -19.76
C SER A 342 11.43 -6.83 -20.05
N GLU A 343 10.16 -7.19 -19.83
CA GLU A 343 9.02 -6.30 -19.99
C GLU A 343 8.02 -6.46 -18.84
N ILE A 344 7.24 -5.41 -18.61
CA ILE A 344 6.06 -5.45 -17.75
C ILE A 344 5.02 -6.36 -18.41
N ASP A 345 4.65 -7.42 -17.69
CA ASP A 345 3.69 -8.43 -18.12
C ASP A 345 2.60 -8.70 -17.07
N TYR A 346 2.13 -7.67 -16.37
CA TYR A 346 1.15 -7.82 -15.28
C TYR A 346 -0.02 -8.75 -15.63
N ARG A 347 -0.02 -9.96 -15.05
CA ARG A 347 -1.19 -10.85 -15.11
C ARG A 347 -2.08 -10.59 -13.91
N ALA A 348 -1.50 -10.51 -12.72
CA ALA A 348 -2.23 -10.08 -11.54
C ALA A 348 -1.34 -9.37 -10.52
N ILE A 349 -1.78 -8.21 -10.01
CA ILE A 349 -1.12 -7.51 -8.91
C ILE A 349 -2.02 -7.67 -7.67
N PRO A 350 -1.53 -8.28 -6.58
CA PRO A 350 -2.32 -8.37 -5.36
C PRO A 350 -2.52 -6.99 -4.74
N ALA A 351 -3.70 -6.73 -4.21
CA ALA A 351 -4.04 -5.56 -3.41
C ALA A 351 -4.48 -6.02 -2.03
N VAL A 352 -3.94 -5.40 -0.98
CA VAL A 352 -4.20 -5.79 0.41
C VAL A 352 -4.52 -4.54 1.24
N VAL A 353 -5.53 -4.65 2.09
CA VAL A 353 -5.84 -3.70 3.16
C VAL A 353 -5.73 -4.47 4.46
N PHE A 354 -4.85 -4.01 5.33
CA PHE A 354 -4.63 -4.59 6.65
C PHE A 354 -5.66 -4.06 7.67
N SER A 355 -6.94 -4.09 7.27
CA SER A 355 -8.09 -3.80 8.12
C SER A 355 -8.37 -4.95 9.09
N ASP A 356 -9.40 -4.79 9.92
CA ASP A 356 -9.91 -5.83 10.82
C ASP A 356 -11.35 -6.21 10.42
N PRO A 357 -11.59 -7.38 9.78
CA PRO A 357 -10.59 -8.32 9.26
C PRO A 357 -9.87 -7.77 8.00
N GLU A 358 -8.81 -8.45 7.56
CA GLU A 358 -8.05 -8.07 6.37
C GLU A 358 -8.87 -8.26 5.08
N CYS A 359 -8.58 -7.45 4.07
CA CYS A 359 -9.10 -7.63 2.71
C CYS A 359 -7.92 -7.83 1.74
N ALA A 360 -8.00 -8.84 0.90
CA ALA A 360 -7.03 -9.09 -0.15
C ALA A 360 -7.72 -9.47 -1.47
N SER A 361 -7.16 -9.04 -2.59
CA SER A 361 -7.65 -9.41 -3.92
C SER A 361 -6.48 -9.55 -4.90
N VAL A 362 -6.64 -10.39 -5.92
CA VAL A 362 -5.67 -10.57 -7.00
C VAL A 362 -6.43 -10.93 -8.27
N GLY A 363 -5.98 -10.42 -9.42
CA GLY A 363 -6.67 -10.62 -10.71
C GLY A 363 -8.00 -9.87 -10.79
N TYR A 364 -8.96 -10.43 -11.52
CA TYR A 364 -10.24 -9.78 -11.80
C TYR A 364 -11.28 -9.96 -10.70
N PHE A 365 -12.06 -8.90 -10.46
CA PHE A 365 -13.41 -9.04 -9.92
C PHE A 365 -14.38 -9.57 -10.99
N GLU A 366 -15.50 -10.13 -10.55
CA GLU A 366 -16.50 -10.70 -11.45
C GLU A 366 -17.05 -9.68 -12.45
N HIS A 367 -17.32 -8.46 -11.98
CA HIS A 367 -17.86 -7.38 -12.82
C HIS A 367 -16.85 -6.92 -13.87
N GLU A 368 -15.57 -6.77 -13.50
CA GLU A 368 -14.49 -6.40 -14.43
C GLU A 368 -14.31 -7.45 -15.52
N ALA A 369 -14.35 -8.73 -15.17
CA ALA A 369 -14.25 -9.82 -16.15
C ALA A 369 -15.43 -9.80 -17.15
N LYS A 370 -16.65 -9.56 -16.66
CA LYS A 370 -17.85 -9.44 -17.50
C LYS A 370 -17.82 -8.20 -18.39
N GLU A 371 -17.34 -7.06 -17.90
CA GLU A 371 -17.14 -5.84 -18.70
C GLU A 371 -16.14 -6.06 -19.84
N LYS A 372 -15.16 -6.95 -19.65
CA LYS A 372 -14.23 -7.40 -20.69
C LYS A 372 -14.78 -8.51 -21.61
N GLY A 373 -16.05 -8.90 -21.45
CA GLY A 373 -16.69 -9.93 -22.25
C GLY A 373 -16.23 -11.36 -21.93
N ILE A 374 -15.61 -11.59 -20.77
CA ILE A 374 -15.18 -12.93 -20.33
C ILE A 374 -16.35 -13.58 -19.62
N ASP A 375 -16.79 -14.76 -20.10
CA ASP A 375 -17.78 -15.56 -19.38
C ASP A 375 -17.12 -16.25 -18.18
N VAL A 376 -17.60 -15.90 -16.99
CA VAL A 376 -17.00 -16.31 -15.71
C VAL A 376 -18.00 -17.05 -14.83
N MET A 377 -17.47 -17.95 -14.00
CA MET A 377 -18.14 -18.48 -12.83
C MET A 377 -17.45 -17.95 -11.57
N THR A 378 -18.22 -17.83 -10.50
CA THR A 378 -17.69 -17.46 -9.19
C THR A 378 -18.08 -18.49 -8.15
N ALA A 379 -17.16 -18.76 -7.25
CA ALA A 379 -17.33 -19.74 -6.17
C ALA A 379 -16.88 -19.12 -4.86
N LYS A 380 -17.59 -19.41 -3.77
CA LYS A 380 -17.40 -18.74 -2.49
C LYS A 380 -17.43 -19.74 -1.35
N PHE A 381 -16.44 -19.67 -0.46
CA PHE A 381 -16.39 -20.48 0.75
C PHE A 381 -16.29 -19.58 1.99
N PRO A 382 -17.19 -19.72 2.99
CA PRO A 382 -17.24 -18.84 4.15
C PRO A 382 -16.23 -19.23 5.23
N PHE A 383 -15.64 -18.25 5.92
CA PHE A 383 -14.76 -18.50 7.09
C PHE A 383 -15.51 -19.24 8.21
N ALA A 384 -16.81 -19.01 8.36
CA ALA A 384 -17.66 -19.71 9.33
C ALA A 384 -17.75 -21.24 9.14
N ALA A 385 -17.40 -21.77 7.96
CA ALA A 385 -17.35 -23.21 7.69
C ALA A 385 -15.94 -23.82 7.86
N ASN A 386 -14.92 -22.99 8.13
CA ASN A 386 -13.55 -23.46 8.30
C ASN A 386 -13.23 -23.75 9.79
N GLY A 387 -12.75 -24.95 10.08
CA GLY A 387 -12.42 -25.38 11.45
C GLY A 387 -11.31 -24.55 12.09
N ARG A 388 -10.31 -24.08 11.32
CA ARG A 388 -9.24 -23.23 11.83
C ARG A 388 -9.75 -21.83 12.18
N ALA A 389 -10.60 -21.24 11.35
CA ALA A 389 -11.24 -19.94 11.60
C ALA A 389 -12.08 -19.97 12.89
N LEU A 390 -12.83 -21.07 13.11
CA LEU A 390 -13.55 -21.31 14.36
C LEU A 390 -12.59 -21.38 15.56
N ALA A 391 -11.49 -22.13 15.45
CA ALA A 391 -10.49 -22.25 16.52
C ALA A 391 -9.75 -20.93 16.82
N LEU A 392 -9.72 -19.99 15.87
CA LEU A 392 -9.16 -18.65 16.02
C LEU A 392 -10.19 -17.63 16.55
N ASN A 393 -11.47 -17.99 16.63
CA ASN A 393 -12.59 -17.06 16.85
C ASN A 393 -12.68 -15.94 15.79
N GLU A 394 -12.26 -16.26 14.56
CA GLU A 394 -12.17 -15.33 13.43
C GLU A 394 -12.96 -15.85 12.22
N THR A 395 -14.28 -15.95 12.40
CA THR A 395 -15.21 -16.55 11.42
C THR A 395 -15.81 -15.56 10.42
N ASP A 396 -15.51 -14.27 10.57
CA ASP A 396 -16.05 -13.23 9.71
C ASP A 396 -15.39 -13.28 8.32
N GLY A 397 -16.21 -13.36 7.26
CA GLY A 397 -15.77 -13.20 5.88
C GLY A 397 -15.78 -14.49 5.05
N PHE A 398 -15.02 -14.47 3.96
CA PHE A 398 -15.02 -15.51 2.92
C PHE A 398 -13.80 -15.44 2.01
N ILE A 399 -13.54 -16.53 1.31
CA ILE A 399 -12.78 -16.56 0.05
C ILE A 399 -13.76 -16.64 -1.12
N LYS A 400 -13.45 -15.95 -2.23
CA LYS A 400 -14.18 -15.99 -3.50
C LYS A 400 -13.18 -16.18 -4.63
N LEU A 401 -13.47 -17.13 -5.52
CA LEU A 401 -12.71 -17.36 -6.75
C LEU A 401 -13.52 -16.87 -7.95
N VAL A 402 -12.81 -16.38 -8.96
CA VAL A 402 -13.35 -15.98 -10.27
C VAL A 402 -12.58 -16.76 -11.33
N SER A 403 -13.28 -17.64 -12.04
CA SER A 403 -12.68 -18.47 -13.09
C SER A 403 -13.47 -18.39 -14.39
N ARG A 404 -12.79 -18.64 -15.50
CA ARG A 404 -13.39 -18.65 -16.83
C ARG A 404 -14.23 -19.91 -17.00
N LYS A 405 -15.47 -19.79 -17.49
CA LYS A 405 -16.38 -20.94 -17.63
C LYS A 405 -15.93 -21.99 -18.66
N SER A 406 -15.24 -21.56 -19.71
CA SER A 406 -14.90 -22.45 -20.84
C SER A 406 -13.89 -23.54 -20.49
N ASP A 407 -13.00 -23.28 -19.53
CA ASP A 407 -11.86 -24.14 -19.23
C ASP A 407 -11.42 -24.11 -17.76
N GLY A 408 -12.16 -23.43 -16.88
CA GLY A 408 -11.88 -23.40 -15.45
C GLY A 408 -10.65 -22.58 -15.04
N LEU A 409 -10.00 -21.86 -15.97
CA LEU A 409 -8.82 -21.04 -15.68
C LEU A 409 -9.13 -20.04 -14.56
N LEU A 410 -8.33 -20.03 -13.48
CA LEU A 410 -8.44 -19.02 -12.43
C LEU A 410 -7.93 -17.67 -12.97
N ILE A 411 -8.76 -16.63 -12.86
CA ILE A 411 -8.42 -15.28 -13.34
C ILE A 411 -8.60 -14.20 -12.28
N GLY A 412 -9.09 -14.56 -11.10
CA GLY A 412 -9.19 -13.65 -9.97
C GLY A 412 -9.57 -14.35 -8.68
N ALA A 413 -9.20 -13.74 -7.56
CA ALA A 413 -9.58 -14.18 -6.24
C ALA A 413 -9.72 -13.02 -5.28
N GLN A 414 -10.57 -13.19 -4.27
CA GLN A 414 -10.83 -12.23 -3.21
C GLN A 414 -10.93 -12.94 -1.87
N ILE A 415 -10.32 -12.37 -0.84
CA ILE A 415 -10.36 -12.90 0.52
C ILE A 415 -10.66 -11.74 1.47
N VAL A 416 -11.66 -11.91 2.32
CA VAL A 416 -11.89 -11.05 3.48
C VAL A 416 -11.97 -11.94 4.71
N GLY A 417 -11.11 -11.72 5.69
CA GLY A 417 -10.98 -12.59 6.85
C GLY A 417 -9.58 -12.53 7.48
N ALA A 418 -9.34 -13.35 8.49
CA ALA A 418 -8.02 -13.46 9.12
C ALA A 418 -6.97 -13.94 8.11
N ASN A 419 -5.79 -13.34 8.14
CA ASN A 419 -4.63 -13.69 7.29
C ASN A 419 -4.92 -13.66 5.77
N ALA A 420 -5.88 -12.86 5.32
CA ALA A 420 -6.17 -12.69 3.89
C ALA A 420 -4.92 -12.27 3.10
N SER A 421 -4.06 -11.44 3.71
CA SER A 421 -2.81 -10.95 3.13
C SER A 421 -1.78 -12.04 2.84
N ASP A 422 -1.73 -13.10 3.63
CA ASP A 422 -0.83 -14.24 3.43
C ASP A 422 -1.43 -15.25 2.44
N MET A 423 -2.73 -15.54 2.58
CA MET A 423 -3.44 -16.53 1.77
C MET A 423 -3.52 -16.13 0.28
N ILE A 424 -3.62 -14.84 -0.02
CA ILE A 424 -3.76 -14.37 -1.41
C ILE A 424 -2.54 -14.70 -2.28
N ALA A 425 -1.38 -14.97 -1.67
CA ALA A 425 -0.15 -15.26 -2.38
C ALA A 425 -0.25 -16.55 -3.21
N GLU A 426 -0.90 -17.59 -2.69
CA GLU A 426 -1.16 -18.84 -3.41
C GLU A 426 -2.01 -18.61 -4.66
N LEU A 427 -3.09 -17.84 -4.53
CA LEU A 427 -4.00 -17.55 -5.63
C LEU A 427 -3.35 -16.63 -6.68
N GLY A 428 -2.47 -15.74 -6.24
CA GLY A 428 -1.61 -14.96 -7.15
C GLY A 428 -0.70 -15.88 -7.96
N LEU A 429 0.00 -16.82 -7.31
CA LEU A 429 0.83 -17.81 -7.98
C LEU A 429 0.03 -18.67 -8.98
N ALA A 430 -1.17 -19.12 -8.59
CA ALA A 430 -2.05 -19.91 -9.44
C ALA A 430 -2.43 -19.16 -10.74
N ILE A 431 -2.76 -17.87 -10.66
CA ILE A 431 -3.08 -17.04 -11.84
C ILE A 431 -1.85 -16.85 -12.74
N GLU A 432 -0.70 -16.58 -12.14
CA GLU A 432 0.57 -16.42 -12.88
C GLU A 432 0.95 -17.71 -13.61
N ALA A 433 0.78 -18.87 -12.97
CA ALA A 433 1.03 -20.19 -13.54
C ALA A 433 -0.04 -20.63 -14.55
N GLY A 434 -1.19 -19.95 -14.61
CA GLY A 434 -2.30 -20.33 -15.48
C GLY A 434 -3.05 -21.58 -15.02
N MET A 435 -3.14 -21.78 -13.71
CA MET A 435 -3.84 -22.92 -13.10
C MET A 435 -5.35 -22.77 -13.18
N THR A 436 -6.02 -23.92 -13.25
CA THR A 436 -7.47 -24.04 -13.21
C THR A 436 -7.97 -24.21 -11.77
N VAL A 437 -9.28 -24.08 -11.55
CA VAL A 437 -9.88 -24.45 -10.26
C VAL A 437 -9.73 -25.95 -9.96
N GLU A 438 -9.62 -26.81 -10.97
CA GLU A 438 -9.36 -28.24 -10.76
C GLU A 438 -7.97 -28.50 -10.18
N ASP A 439 -6.94 -27.81 -10.68
CA ASP A 439 -5.57 -27.89 -10.14
C ASP A 439 -5.53 -27.53 -8.64
N ILE A 440 -6.31 -26.52 -8.25
CA ILE A 440 -6.41 -26.06 -6.85
C ILE A 440 -7.17 -27.08 -6.00
N ALA A 441 -8.30 -27.59 -6.47
CA ALA A 441 -9.10 -28.59 -5.76
C ALA A 441 -8.33 -29.90 -5.53
N LEU A 442 -7.53 -30.34 -6.51
CA LEU A 442 -6.72 -31.56 -6.42
C LEU A 442 -5.43 -31.39 -5.60
N THR A 443 -5.09 -30.17 -5.20
CA THR A 443 -3.93 -29.91 -4.35
C THR A 443 -4.25 -30.28 -2.90
N ILE A 444 -3.39 -31.11 -2.28
CA ILE A 444 -3.52 -31.46 -0.86
C ILE A 444 -3.10 -30.27 0.01
N HIS A 445 -4.07 -29.54 0.56
CA HIS A 445 -3.82 -28.46 1.50
C HIS A 445 -3.69 -28.99 2.93
N ALA A 446 -2.87 -28.33 3.75
CA ALA A 446 -2.70 -28.73 5.15
C ALA A 446 -3.97 -28.48 5.97
N HIS A 447 -4.28 -29.39 6.90
CA HIS A 447 -5.47 -29.33 7.76
C HIS A 447 -5.11 -29.43 9.26
N PRO A 448 -5.73 -28.65 10.17
CA PRO A 448 -6.63 -27.53 9.89
C PRO A 448 -5.85 -26.23 9.63
N THR A 449 -6.13 -25.53 8.53
CA THR A 449 -5.52 -24.23 8.20
C THR A 449 -6.54 -23.25 7.60
N LEU A 450 -6.16 -21.97 7.49
CA LEU A 450 -6.96 -21.04 6.68
C LEU A 450 -6.69 -21.25 5.18
N GLY A 451 -5.49 -21.69 4.81
CA GLY A 451 -5.10 -21.93 3.41
C GLY A 451 -5.97 -22.97 2.69
N GLU A 452 -6.43 -24.02 3.39
CA GLU A 452 -7.32 -25.05 2.81
C GLU A 452 -8.65 -24.49 2.26
N MET A 453 -9.02 -23.26 2.62
CA MET A 453 -10.20 -22.60 2.06
C MET A 453 -10.07 -22.34 0.54
N ALA A 454 -8.86 -22.25 -0.01
CA ALA A 454 -8.64 -22.15 -1.46
C ALA A 454 -9.14 -23.40 -2.18
N MET A 455 -8.76 -24.59 -1.67
CA MET A 455 -9.28 -25.90 -2.10
C MET A 455 -10.80 -25.97 -2.01
N GLU A 456 -11.38 -25.60 -0.86
CA GLU A 456 -12.83 -25.68 -0.66
C GLU A 456 -13.60 -24.74 -1.62
N ALA A 457 -13.10 -23.53 -1.85
CA ALA A 457 -13.71 -22.62 -2.82
C ALA A 457 -13.59 -23.16 -4.26
N ALA A 458 -12.52 -23.89 -4.57
CA ALA A 458 -12.36 -24.55 -5.84
C ALA A 458 -13.32 -25.75 -6.01
N GLU A 459 -13.52 -26.57 -4.98
CA GLU A 459 -14.52 -27.65 -4.95
C GLU A 459 -15.95 -27.11 -5.12
N VAL A 460 -16.25 -25.95 -4.53
CA VAL A 460 -17.51 -25.23 -4.79
C VAL A 460 -17.63 -24.84 -6.27
N ALA A 461 -16.54 -24.40 -6.89
CA ALA A 461 -16.51 -24.04 -8.31
C ALA A 461 -16.74 -25.23 -9.23
N LEU A 462 -16.29 -26.43 -8.83
CA LEU A 462 -16.52 -27.70 -9.53
C LEU A 462 -17.91 -28.30 -9.25
N GLY A 463 -18.65 -27.76 -8.27
CA GLY A 463 -19.98 -28.23 -7.90
C GLY A 463 -19.95 -29.49 -7.01
N THR A 464 -18.83 -29.73 -6.32
CA THR A 464 -18.54 -30.85 -5.42
C THR A 464 -18.14 -30.40 -4.01
N PRO A 465 -18.85 -29.43 -3.37
CA PRO A 465 -18.46 -28.95 -2.05
C PRO A 465 -18.50 -30.07 -1.01
N ILE A 466 -17.49 -30.13 -0.15
CA ILE A 466 -17.39 -31.11 0.93
C ILE A 466 -17.90 -30.53 2.25
N HIS A 467 -17.50 -29.30 2.60
CA HIS A 467 -17.77 -28.70 3.91
C HIS A 467 -18.86 -27.62 3.92
N ILE A 468 -19.58 -27.44 2.81
CA ILE A 468 -20.81 -26.63 2.75
C ILE A 468 -21.90 -27.33 1.93
N ILE A 469 -23.14 -26.92 2.13
CA ILE A 469 -24.29 -27.43 1.36
C ILE A 469 -24.21 -26.87 -0.07
N LYS A 470 -24.49 -27.73 -1.05
CA LYS A 470 -24.55 -27.41 -2.48
C LYS A 470 -25.65 -26.42 -2.84
#